data_AF-A0AAV0DE09-F1
#
_entry.id   AF-A0AAV0DE09-F1
#
_cell.length_a   1.000
_cell.length_b   1.000
_cell.length_c   1.000
_cell.angle_alpha   90.00
_cell.angle_beta   90.00
_cell.angle_gamma   90.00
#
_symmetry.space_group_name_H-M   'P 1'
#
loop_
_entity.id
_entity.type
_entity.pdbx_description
1 polymer ?
#
loop_
_entity_poly.entity_id
_entity_poly.type
_entity_poly.pdbx_seq_one_letter_code
_entity_poly.pdbx_strand_id
1 'polypeptide(L)'
;MKELSRGPNTVACRFSGYLINGYRFHTKQRDARRKTQNSGVTLVSIAESFASTNDRNPITDSLTCYGTIIEIIEVDYYGHFKAVLFRCDWFEVEEDKYGLICVHFNKRCFLDDSFVLASQVHQCFYIQDPFNANRNYVMKTIPRDFLNIKEPSDSNSQQFYQSEPSDHPVNLATSDDNIEFELVRTDMEPTVVENYLHLLNATESENDSEI
;
A
#
# COMPACT_ATOMS: atom_id res chain seq x y z
N MET A 1 -16.42 15.22 18.80
CA MET A 1 -16.09 14.12 17.87
C MET A 1 -17.29 13.17 17.82
N LYS A 2 -18.45 13.67 17.34
CA LYS A 2 -19.76 12.97 17.35
C LYS A 2 -20.12 12.40 15.97
N GLU A 3 -19.37 12.82 14.95
CA GLU A 3 -19.63 12.58 13.54
C GLU A 3 -18.93 11.29 13.08
N LEU A 4 -17.71 11.03 13.55
CA LEU A 4 -17.00 9.77 13.30
C LEU A 4 -17.70 8.57 13.98
N SER A 5 -18.36 8.79 15.13
CA SER A 5 -19.10 7.75 15.85
C SER A 5 -20.39 7.32 15.14
N ARG A 6 -20.87 8.07 14.14
CA ARG A 6 -22.04 7.68 13.33
C ARG A 6 -21.67 6.71 12.20
N GLY A 7 -20.38 6.45 12.02
CA GLY A 7 -19.87 5.74 10.86
C GLY A 7 -19.91 6.60 9.58
N PRO A 8 -19.34 6.07 8.49
CA PRO A 8 -19.35 6.73 7.20
C PRO A 8 -20.75 6.80 6.60
N ASN A 9 -20.94 7.69 5.62
CA ASN A 9 -22.10 7.65 4.75
C ASN A 9 -22.16 6.28 4.03
N THR A 10 -23.38 5.78 3.81
CA THR A 10 -23.63 4.50 3.12
C THR A 10 -23.30 4.56 1.63
N VAL A 11 -23.05 5.76 1.09
CA VAL A 11 -22.63 6.00 -0.29
C VAL A 11 -21.15 6.35 -0.32
N ALA A 12 -20.40 5.64 -1.16
CA ALA A 12 -18.99 5.91 -1.43
C ALA A 12 -18.77 6.30 -2.90
N CYS A 13 -17.79 7.17 -3.15
CA CYS A 13 -17.40 7.59 -4.49
C CYS A 13 -16.23 6.75 -5.00
N ARG A 14 -16.26 6.36 -6.29
CA ARG A 14 -15.16 5.64 -6.94
C ARG A 14 -14.43 6.52 -7.95
N PHE A 15 -13.12 6.48 -7.93
CA PHE A 15 -12.26 7.22 -8.86
C PHE A 15 -11.38 6.29 -9.68
N SER A 16 -11.03 6.73 -10.89
CA SER A 16 -10.03 6.04 -11.71
C SER A 16 -8.63 6.63 -11.54
N GLY A 17 -8.52 7.81 -10.91
CA GLY A 17 -7.28 8.45 -10.54
C GLY A 17 -7.39 9.41 -9.37
N TYR A 18 -6.27 9.61 -8.68
CA TYR A 18 -6.20 10.47 -7.50
C TYR A 18 -4.81 11.12 -7.38
N LEU A 19 -4.78 12.43 -7.18
CA LEU A 19 -3.57 13.21 -6.94
C LEU A 19 -3.48 13.56 -5.45
N ILE A 20 -2.35 13.22 -4.83
CA ILE A 20 -2.05 13.52 -3.43
C ILE A 20 -0.53 13.53 -3.23
N ASN A 21 -0.01 14.46 -2.41
CA ASN A 21 1.42 14.53 -2.06
C ASN A 21 2.36 14.52 -3.28
N GLY A 22 1.98 15.19 -4.38
CA GLY A 22 2.75 15.20 -5.63
C GLY A 22 2.75 13.90 -6.44
N TYR A 23 2.05 12.87 -5.97
CA TYR A 23 1.85 11.61 -6.68
C TYR A 23 0.51 11.60 -7.39
N ARG A 24 0.51 11.09 -8.63
CA ARG A 24 -0.71 10.88 -9.42
C ARG A 24 -0.95 9.40 -9.55
N PHE A 25 -1.84 8.88 -8.73
CA PHE A 25 -2.21 7.47 -8.70
C PHE A 25 -3.32 7.18 -9.71
N HIS A 26 -3.27 5.99 -10.31
CA HIS A 26 -4.31 5.47 -11.20
C HIS A 26 -4.68 4.04 -10.83
N THR A 27 -5.92 3.65 -11.13
CA THR A 27 -6.30 2.24 -11.06
C THR A 27 -5.59 1.45 -12.15
N LYS A 28 -5.25 0.19 -11.88
CA LYS A 28 -4.65 -0.75 -12.86
C LYS A 28 -5.41 -0.78 -14.18
N GLN A 29 -6.74 -0.78 -14.12
CA GLN A 29 -7.60 -0.79 -15.31
C GLN A 29 -7.41 0.46 -16.18
N ARG A 30 -7.21 1.62 -15.56
CA ARG A 30 -6.96 2.85 -16.30
C ARG A 30 -5.55 2.87 -16.89
N ASP A 31 -4.57 2.41 -16.12
CA ASP A 31 -3.17 2.38 -16.53
C ASP A 31 -2.89 1.41 -17.66
N ALA A 32 -3.61 0.29 -17.74
CA ALA A 32 -3.48 -0.67 -18.84
C ALA A 32 -3.68 -0.04 -20.23
N ARG A 33 -4.35 1.11 -20.32
CA ARG A 33 -4.59 1.87 -21.56
C ARG A 33 -3.56 2.97 -21.81
N ARG A 34 -2.53 3.10 -20.97
CA ARG A 34 -1.56 4.20 -20.97
C ARG A 34 -0.13 3.69 -21.11
N LYS A 35 0.76 4.57 -21.59
CA LYS A 35 2.20 4.30 -21.63
C LYS A 35 2.88 4.44 -20.28
N THR A 36 2.27 5.17 -19.35
CA THR A 36 2.80 5.44 -18.00
C THR A 36 2.22 4.47 -16.99
N GLN A 37 3.03 4.01 -16.04
CA GLN A 37 2.58 3.24 -14.89
C GLN A 37 2.45 4.15 -13.66
N ASN A 38 1.24 4.29 -13.15
CA ASN A 38 0.87 5.13 -12.02
C ASN A 38 0.10 4.35 -10.93
N SER A 39 -0.12 3.05 -11.12
CA SER A 39 -0.91 2.19 -10.24
C SER A 39 -0.08 1.47 -9.19
N GLY A 40 1.24 1.51 -9.27
CA GLY A 40 2.12 0.91 -8.27
C GLY A 40 2.17 1.76 -7.00
N VAL A 41 2.08 1.08 -5.86
CA VAL A 41 2.12 1.69 -4.53
C VAL A 41 3.12 0.99 -3.62
N THR A 42 3.70 1.76 -2.72
CA THR A 42 4.50 1.27 -1.61
C THR A 42 3.97 1.79 -0.28
N LEU A 43 3.92 0.92 0.72
CA LEU A 43 3.57 1.25 2.10
C LEU A 43 4.73 0.83 3.01
N VAL A 44 5.21 1.75 3.85
CA VAL A 44 6.14 1.41 4.93
C VAL A 44 5.30 1.02 6.14
N SER A 45 5.30 -0.26 6.47
CA SER A 45 4.66 -0.82 7.66
C SER A 45 5.70 -1.00 8.77
N ILE A 46 5.27 -0.83 10.01
CA ILE A 46 6.08 -1.13 11.18
C ILE A 46 5.62 -2.50 11.68
N ALA A 47 6.52 -3.48 11.65
CA ALA A 47 6.24 -4.84 12.07
C ALA A 47 7.10 -5.20 13.29
N GLU A 48 6.47 -5.83 14.27
CA GLU A 48 7.19 -6.46 15.37
C GLU A 48 7.51 -7.90 14.99
N SER A 49 8.77 -8.27 15.10
CA SER A 49 9.24 -9.64 14.93
C SER A 49 9.63 -10.22 16.28
N PHE A 50 9.29 -11.48 16.49
CA PHE A 50 9.54 -12.22 17.72
C PHE A 50 10.41 -13.42 17.38
N ALA A 51 11.49 -13.65 18.14
CA ALA A 51 12.36 -14.81 17.93
C ALA A 51 11.65 -16.14 18.28
N SER A 52 10.60 -16.09 19.10
CA SER A 52 9.73 -17.21 19.44
C SER A 52 8.39 -16.70 19.99
N THR A 53 7.39 -17.57 20.10
CA THR A 53 6.10 -17.25 20.74
C THR A 53 6.21 -16.79 22.21
N ASN A 54 7.33 -17.08 22.88
CA ASN A 54 7.60 -16.66 24.26
C ASN A 54 8.56 -15.45 24.36
N ASP A 55 8.90 -14.84 23.23
CA ASP A 55 9.78 -13.67 23.20
C ASP A 55 9.06 -12.46 23.81
N ARG A 56 9.69 -11.87 24.84
CA ARG A 56 9.17 -10.70 25.56
C ARG A 56 9.81 -9.40 25.10
N ASN A 57 10.72 -9.47 24.13
CA ASN A 57 11.44 -8.32 23.62
C ASN A 57 11.39 -8.32 22.08
N PRO A 58 10.21 -8.02 21.48
CA PRO A 58 10.09 -7.95 20.04
C PRO A 58 11.05 -6.94 19.43
N ILE A 59 11.58 -7.27 18.25
CA ILE A 59 12.35 -6.35 17.43
C ILE A 59 11.37 -5.67 16.48
N THR A 60 11.20 -4.37 16.64
CA THR A 60 10.44 -3.53 15.71
C THR A 60 11.29 -3.21 14.49
N ASP A 61 10.84 -3.62 13.32
CA ASP A 61 11.48 -3.31 12.04
C ASP A 61 10.48 -2.69 11.05
N SER A 62 11.00 -1.92 10.09
CA SER A 62 10.19 -1.32 9.04
C SER A 62 10.17 -2.20 7.80
N LEU A 63 9.02 -2.78 7.47
CA LEU A 63 8.82 -3.56 6.25
C LEU A 63 8.18 -2.70 5.17
N THR A 64 8.73 -2.71 3.96
CA THR A 64 8.08 -2.06 2.82
C THR A 64 7.22 -3.07 2.05
N CYS A 65 5.91 -2.84 2.02
CA CYS A 65 4.95 -3.58 1.21
C CYS A 65 4.80 -2.93 -0.16
N TYR A 66 4.57 -3.75 -1.18
CA TYR A 66 4.46 -3.31 -2.57
C TYR A 66 3.18 -3.89 -3.19
N GLY A 67 2.43 -3.04 -3.89
CA GLY A 67 1.15 -3.45 -4.43
C GLY A 67 0.70 -2.64 -5.63
N THR A 68 -0.42 -3.05 -6.20
CA THR A 68 -1.06 -2.37 -7.32
C THR A 68 -2.47 -1.94 -6.97
N ILE A 69 -2.78 -0.67 -7.20
CA ILE A 69 -4.11 -0.10 -6.98
C ILE A 69 -5.11 -0.74 -7.94
N ILE A 70 -6.10 -1.42 -7.38
CA ILE A 70 -7.23 -1.97 -8.12
C ILE A 70 -8.41 -0.99 -8.08
N GLU A 71 -8.67 -0.37 -6.93
CA GLU A 71 -9.77 0.58 -6.75
C GLU A 71 -9.35 1.78 -5.89
N ILE A 72 -9.96 2.92 -6.17
CA ILE A 72 -9.85 4.14 -5.36
C ILE A 72 -11.25 4.51 -4.90
N ILE A 73 -11.44 4.62 -3.58
CA ILE A 73 -12.74 4.85 -2.95
C ILE A 73 -12.61 6.05 -2.00
N GLU A 74 -13.50 7.03 -2.13
CA GLU A 74 -13.69 8.09 -1.15
C GLU A 74 -14.92 7.79 -0.30
N VAL A 75 -14.72 7.82 1.01
CA VAL A 75 -15.74 7.65 2.02
C VAL A 75 -15.98 8.99 2.68
N ASP A 76 -17.22 9.47 2.61
CA ASP A 76 -17.65 10.76 3.16
C ASP A 76 -18.38 10.58 4.49
N TYR A 77 -18.09 11.42 5.47
CA TYR A 77 -18.76 11.46 6.77
C TYR A 77 -19.69 12.67 6.82
N TYR A 78 -20.72 12.63 5.97
CA TYR A 78 -21.77 13.65 5.88
C TYR A 78 -21.22 15.06 5.60
N GLY A 79 -20.20 15.16 4.75
CA GLY A 79 -19.54 16.41 4.38
C GLY A 79 -18.56 16.98 5.41
N HIS A 80 -18.39 16.34 6.57
CA HIS A 80 -17.49 16.84 7.62
C HIS A 80 -16.05 16.33 7.50
N PHE A 81 -15.90 15.10 7.04
CA PHE A 81 -14.61 14.44 6.88
C PHE A 81 -14.68 13.48 5.70
N LYS A 82 -13.58 13.39 4.96
CA LYS A 82 -13.45 12.47 3.82
C LYS A 82 -12.17 11.68 3.95
N ALA A 83 -12.28 10.37 3.81
CA ALA A 83 -11.13 9.47 3.75
C ALA A 83 -11.06 8.85 2.36
N VAL A 84 -9.87 8.86 1.76
CA VAL A 84 -9.63 8.19 0.48
C VAL A 84 -8.80 6.94 0.73
N LEU A 85 -9.36 5.80 0.34
CA LEU A 85 -8.80 4.48 0.48
C LEU A 85 -8.43 3.93 -0.90
N PHE A 86 -7.27 3.32 -0.98
CA PHE A 86 -6.87 2.50 -2.12
C PHE A 86 -7.04 1.04 -1.76
N ARG A 87 -7.76 0.29 -2.61
CA ARG A 87 -7.76 -1.17 -2.55
C ARG A 87 -6.64 -1.68 -3.44
N CYS A 88 -5.71 -2.43 -2.87
CA CYS A 88 -4.49 -2.88 -3.52
C CYS A 88 -4.41 -4.40 -3.55
N ASP A 89 -3.89 -4.95 -4.64
CA ASP A 89 -3.30 -6.30 -4.62
C ASP A 89 -1.85 -6.14 -4.14
N TRP A 90 -1.51 -6.74 -2.99
CA TRP A 90 -0.15 -6.75 -2.44
C TRP A 90 0.61 -8.00 -2.88
N PHE A 91 1.93 -7.91 -3.03
CA PHE A 91 2.77 -8.98 -3.57
C PHE A 91 3.89 -9.43 -2.64
N GLU A 92 4.30 -10.70 -2.76
CA GLU A 92 5.49 -11.23 -2.10
C GLU A 92 6.75 -10.52 -2.61
N VAL A 93 7.58 -10.07 -1.67
CA VAL A 93 8.79 -9.29 -1.90
C VAL A 93 10.01 -10.19 -1.80
N GLU A 94 10.93 -10.06 -2.75
CA GLU A 94 12.22 -10.73 -2.75
C GLU A 94 13.31 -9.70 -3.07
N GLU A 95 14.44 -9.80 -2.37
CA GLU A 95 15.65 -9.04 -2.69
C GLU A 95 16.59 -9.95 -3.48
N ASP A 96 17.04 -9.49 -4.64
CA ASP A 96 17.99 -10.26 -5.43
C ASP A 96 19.42 -10.14 -4.88
N LYS A 97 20.34 -10.94 -5.43
CA LYS A 97 21.75 -10.96 -5.03
C LYS A 97 22.50 -9.62 -5.20
N TYR A 98 21.90 -8.63 -5.85
CA TYR A 98 22.46 -7.29 -6.05
C TYR A 98 21.75 -6.23 -5.19
N GLY A 99 20.83 -6.64 -4.30
CA GLY A 99 20.05 -5.75 -3.45
C GLY A 99 18.88 -5.08 -4.15
N LEU A 100 18.49 -5.56 -5.35
CA LEU A 100 17.34 -5.02 -6.05
C LEU A 100 16.06 -5.68 -5.56
N ILE A 101 15.09 -4.84 -5.21
CA ILE A 101 13.77 -5.30 -4.78
C ILE A 101 12.95 -5.75 -5.99
N CYS A 102 12.44 -6.97 -5.93
CA CYS A 102 11.52 -7.52 -6.90
C CYS A 102 10.27 -8.09 -6.23
N VAL A 103 9.18 -8.18 -6.99
CA VAL A 103 7.90 -8.71 -6.54
C VAL A 103 7.36 -9.74 -7.52
N HIS A 104 6.54 -10.65 -7.00
CA HIS A 104 5.91 -11.72 -7.77
C HIS A 104 4.41 -11.43 -7.98
N PHE A 105 4.02 -11.04 -9.19
CA PHE A 105 2.62 -10.66 -9.48
C PHE A 105 1.63 -11.83 -9.36
N ASN A 106 2.11 -13.07 -9.46
CA ASN A 106 1.31 -14.28 -9.25
C ASN A 106 1.20 -14.69 -7.77
N LYS A 107 2.01 -14.10 -6.89
CA LYS A 107 2.01 -14.40 -5.45
C LYS A 107 1.47 -13.20 -4.68
N ARG A 108 0.16 -13.21 -4.43
CA ARG A 108 -0.51 -12.17 -3.65
C ARG A 108 -0.47 -12.48 -2.16
N CYS A 109 -0.28 -11.44 -1.35
CA CYS A 109 -0.31 -11.49 0.12
C CYS A 109 -1.33 -10.48 0.65
N PHE A 110 -1.57 -10.49 1.97
CA PHE A 110 -2.48 -9.56 2.66
C PHE A 110 -3.89 -9.46 2.03
N LEU A 111 -4.47 -10.60 1.63
CA LEU A 111 -5.76 -10.63 0.94
C LEU A 111 -6.89 -10.06 1.80
N ASP A 112 -6.86 -10.32 3.12
CA ASP A 112 -7.85 -9.82 4.08
C ASP A 112 -7.60 -8.38 4.52
N ASP A 113 -6.48 -7.77 4.11
CA ASP A 113 -6.11 -6.39 4.43
C ASP A 113 -5.59 -5.64 3.19
N SER A 114 -6.51 -5.45 2.24
CA SER A 114 -6.20 -4.84 0.94
C SER A 114 -6.32 -3.31 0.93
N PHE A 115 -6.79 -2.67 2.01
CA PHE A 115 -7.11 -1.24 2.00
C PHE A 115 -6.04 -0.41 2.71
N VAL A 116 -5.65 0.70 2.11
CA VAL A 116 -4.68 1.65 2.67
C VAL A 116 -5.14 3.08 2.44
N LEU A 117 -4.83 3.99 3.37
CA LEU A 117 -5.09 5.41 3.17
C LEU A 117 -4.19 5.97 2.08
N ALA A 118 -4.78 6.75 1.17
CA ALA A 118 -4.05 7.41 0.09
C ALA A 118 -2.89 8.29 0.59
N SER A 119 -3.00 8.85 1.81
CA SER A 119 -1.99 9.69 2.44
C SER A 119 -0.77 8.95 2.96
N GLN A 120 -0.84 7.63 3.12
CA GLN A 120 0.23 6.80 3.69
C GLN A 120 1.12 6.13 2.63
N VAL A 121 0.68 6.11 1.37
CA VAL A 121 1.37 5.42 0.29
C VAL A 121 2.26 6.34 -0.53
N HIS A 122 3.29 5.75 -1.12
CA HIS A 122 4.13 6.38 -2.13
C HIS A 122 3.97 5.65 -3.46
N GLN A 123 4.29 6.31 -4.57
CA GLN A 123 4.20 5.72 -5.90
C GLN A 123 5.47 4.95 -6.29
N CYS A 124 5.28 3.83 -6.95
CA CYS A 124 6.33 3.09 -7.64
C CYS A 124 5.84 2.61 -9.01
N PHE A 125 6.77 2.10 -9.82
CA PHE A 125 6.48 1.40 -11.06
C PHE A 125 7.29 0.10 -11.15
N TYR A 126 6.85 -0.78 -12.04
CA TYR A 126 7.36 -2.12 -12.15
C TYR A 126 8.03 -2.35 -13.51
N ILE A 127 9.19 -3.00 -13.49
CA ILE A 127 9.91 -3.44 -14.69
C ILE A 127 9.92 -4.97 -14.69
N GLN A 128 9.28 -5.57 -15.68
CA GLN A 128 9.23 -7.02 -15.84
C GLN A 128 10.64 -7.59 -16.08
N ASP A 129 10.97 -8.67 -15.38
CA ASP A 129 12.20 -9.42 -15.61
C ASP A 129 12.19 -10.05 -17.03
N PRO A 130 13.27 -9.92 -17.82
CA PRO A 130 13.32 -10.46 -19.18
C PRO A 130 13.19 -11.98 -19.27
N PHE A 131 13.52 -12.71 -18.20
CA PHE A 131 13.56 -14.17 -18.14
C PHE A 131 12.41 -14.76 -17.31
N ASN A 132 11.77 -13.98 -16.43
CA ASN A 132 10.63 -14.41 -15.63
C ASN A 132 9.49 -13.39 -15.67
N ALA A 133 8.44 -13.70 -16.43
CA ALA A 133 7.29 -12.81 -16.59
C ALA A 133 6.51 -12.50 -15.30
N ASN A 134 6.63 -13.34 -14.28
CA ASN A 134 5.96 -13.12 -13.00
C ASN A 134 6.79 -12.27 -12.04
N ARG A 135 8.10 -12.13 -12.29
CA ARG A 135 9.02 -11.34 -11.47
C ARG A 135 9.13 -9.93 -12.03
N ASN A 136 8.94 -8.94 -11.18
CA ASN A 136 8.96 -7.55 -11.56
C ASN A 136 9.81 -6.74 -10.58
N TYR A 137 10.81 -6.03 -11.09
CA TYR A 137 11.65 -5.14 -10.31
C TYR A 137 10.92 -3.85 -9.97
N VAL A 138 11.12 -3.36 -8.76
CA VAL A 138 10.43 -2.16 -8.26
C VAL A 138 11.31 -0.93 -8.39
N MET A 139 10.75 0.13 -8.95
CA MET A 139 11.37 1.44 -9.05
C MET A 139 10.53 2.48 -8.31
N LYS A 140 11.11 3.13 -7.29
CA LYS A 140 10.43 4.20 -6.54
C LYS A 140 10.31 5.46 -7.40
N THR A 141 9.16 6.13 -7.32
CA THR A 141 8.91 7.38 -8.05
C THR A 141 9.18 8.59 -7.14
N ILE A 142 9.78 9.63 -7.71
CA ILE A 142 9.94 10.93 -7.05
C ILE A 142 8.65 11.74 -7.25
N PRO A 143 7.99 12.23 -6.19
CA PRO A 143 6.79 13.03 -6.32
C PRO A 143 7.07 14.35 -7.06
N ARG A 144 6.15 14.76 -7.92
CA ARG A 144 6.36 15.91 -8.82
C ARG A 144 6.43 17.25 -8.09
N ASP A 145 5.81 17.38 -6.93
CA ASP A 145 5.79 18.60 -6.14
C ASP A 145 7.20 18.97 -5.61
N PHE A 146 8.15 18.03 -5.57
CA PHE A 146 9.55 18.32 -5.24
C PHE A 146 10.31 19.07 -6.35
N LEU A 147 9.78 19.10 -7.58
CA LEU A 147 10.43 19.74 -8.74
C LEU A 147 9.88 21.13 -9.06
N ASN A 148 8.89 21.62 -8.31
CA ASN A 148 8.43 23.00 -8.46
C ASN A 148 9.46 23.95 -7.84
N ILE A 149 10.14 24.70 -8.72
CA ILE A 149 10.98 25.85 -8.41
C ILE A 149 10.26 26.68 -7.33
N LYS A 150 10.95 26.93 -6.20
CA LYS A 150 10.46 27.82 -5.13
C LYS A 150 10.06 29.17 -5.73
N GLU A 151 8.78 29.38 -5.97
CA GLU A 151 8.22 30.73 -5.96
C GLU A 151 8.03 31.14 -4.49
N PRO A 152 8.40 32.38 -4.12
CA PRO A 152 8.42 32.79 -2.74
C PRO A 152 6.98 32.98 -2.23
N SER A 153 6.77 32.51 -0.99
CA SER A 153 5.67 32.84 -0.09
C SER A 153 4.25 32.55 -0.56
N ASP A 154 3.67 31.48 -0.01
CA ASP A 154 2.61 31.67 0.97
C ASP A 154 2.58 30.51 1.97
N SER A 155 2.53 30.88 3.25
CA SER A 155 2.50 29.98 4.40
C SER A 155 1.15 29.28 4.50
N ASN A 156 0.93 28.28 3.65
CA ASN A 156 -0.03 27.19 3.81
C ASN A 156 0.25 26.18 2.70
N SER A 157 1.01 25.13 3.00
CA SER A 157 1.15 23.97 2.11
C SER A 157 -0.20 23.24 2.05
N GLN A 158 -1.15 23.76 1.28
CA GLN A 158 -2.39 23.06 0.98
C GLN A 158 -2.01 21.85 0.13
N GLN A 159 -2.19 20.65 0.68
CA GLN A 159 -2.11 19.41 -0.09
C GLN A 159 -3.14 19.52 -1.23
N PHE A 160 -2.66 19.58 -2.47
CA PHE A 160 -3.53 19.75 -3.62
C PHE A 160 -4.14 18.40 -4.02
N TYR A 161 -5.36 18.16 -3.58
CA TYR A 161 -6.13 16.96 -3.92
C TYR A 161 -6.86 17.14 -5.25
N GLN A 162 -6.65 16.23 -6.20
CA GLN A 162 -7.38 16.21 -7.46
C GLN A 162 -7.79 14.79 -7.85
N SER A 163 -9.09 14.52 -7.89
CA SER A 163 -9.63 13.24 -8.32
C SER A 163 -10.00 13.24 -9.81
N GLU A 164 -9.89 12.09 -10.45
CA GLU A 164 -10.30 11.88 -11.83
C GLU A 164 -11.44 10.86 -11.88
N PRO A 165 -12.59 11.21 -12.48
CA PRO A 165 -13.79 10.39 -12.43
C PRO A 165 -13.56 8.99 -13.03
N SER A 166 -14.33 8.02 -12.54
CA SER A 166 -14.34 6.67 -13.12
C SER A 166 -14.97 6.68 -14.51
N ASP A 167 -14.40 5.92 -15.45
CA ASP A 167 -15.02 5.72 -16.77
C ASP A 167 -16.32 4.88 -16.68
N HIS A 168 -16.53 4.19 -15.56
CA HIS A 168 -17.72 3.37 -15.28
C HIS A 168 -18.23 3.69 -13.86
N PRO A 169 -19.22 4.57 -13.69
CA PRO A 169 -19.79 4.87 -12.38
C PRO A 169 -20.73 3.74 -11.95
N VAL A 170 -20.34 3.00 -10.91
CA VAL A 170 -21.23 2.07 -10.21
C VAL A 170 -21.39 2.59 -8.79
N ASN A 171 -22.60 3.02 -8.45
CA ASN A 171 -22.96 3.34 -7.07
C ASN A 171 -23.18 2.02 -6.32
N LEU A 172 -22.32 1.69 -5.36
CA LEU A 172 -22.66 0.66 -4.38
C LEU A 172 -23.60 1.29 -3.35
N ALA A 173 -24.87 0.92 -3.39
CA ALA A 173 -25.74 1.07 -2.24
C ALA A 173 -25.58 -0.21 -1.41
N THR A 174 -25.10 -0.10 -0.17
CA THR A 174 -25.23 -1.21 0.78
C THR A 174 -26.70 -1.35 1.14
N SER A 175 -27.24 -2.57 1.07
CA SER A 175 -28.60 -2.85 1.52
C SER A 175 -28.71 -2.60 3.03
N ASP A 176 -29.76 -1.88 3.39
CA ASP A 176 -30.10 -1.48 4.75
C ASP A 176 -30.43 -2.71 5.61
N ASP A 177 -29.50 -3.10 6.48
CA ASP A 177 -29.76 -3.97 7.63
C ASP A 177 -29.07 -3.36 8.85
N ASN A 178 -29.88 -2.95 9.82
CA ASN A 178 -29.47 -2.41 11.11
C ASN A 178 -28.79 -3.50 11.94
N ILE A 179 -27.49 -3.69 11.77
CA ILE A 179 -26.66 -4.55 12.61
C ILE A 179 -25.67 -3.66 13.35
N GLU A 180 -25.75 -3.68 14.68
CA GLU A 180 -24.81 -3.04 15.58
C GLU A 180 -23.46 -3.74 15.44
N PHE A 181 -22.52 -3.13 14.71
CA PHE A 181 -21.17 -3.68 14.54
C PHE A 181 -20.29 -3.33 15.74
N GLU A 182 -19.83 -4.34 16.46
CA GLU A 182 -18.72 -4.22 17.38
C GLU A 182 -17.44 -4.03 16.55
N LEU A 183 -16.96 -2.78 16.46
CA LEU A 183 -15.85 -2.37 15.58
C LEU A 183 -14.46 -2.75 16.12
N VAL A 184 -14.39 -3.63 17.12
CA VAL A 184 -13.12 -4.18 17.60
C VAL A 184 -12.81 -5.43 16.78
N ARG A 185 -11.71 -5.41 16.03
CA ARG A 185 -11.16 -6.58 15.33
C ARG A 185 -10.71 -7.60 16.37
N THR A 186 -11.58 -8.56 16.69
CA THR A 186 -11.32 -9.66 17.62
C THR A 186 -10.96 -10.96 16.88
N ASP A 187 -10.97 -10.95 15.55
CA ASP A 187 -10.84 -12.10 14.66
C ASP A 187 -9.46 -12.25 14.01
N MET A 188 -8.56 -11.28 14.16
CA MET A 188 -7.19 -11.39 13.66
C MET A 188 -6.25 -11.85 14.77
N GLU A 189 -5.75 -13.09 14.65
CA GLU A 189 -4.58 -13.52 15.41
C GLU A 189 -3.32 -12.81 14.88
N PRO A 190 -2.38 -12.42 15.77
CA PRO A 190 -1.10 -11.86 15.35
C PRO A 190 -0.42 -12.81 14.36
N THR A 191 -0.09 -12.30 13.17
CA THR A 191 0.59 -13.10 12.15
C THR A 191 2.05 -13.26 12.57
N VAL A 192 2.41 -14.47 13.03
CA VAL A 192 3.81 -14.86 13.22
C VAL A 192 4.39 -15.15 11.85
N VAL A 193 5.16 -14.21 11.30
CA VAL A 193 5.96 -14.45 10.10
C VAL A 193 7.24 -15.13 10.54
N GLU A 194 7.37 -16.43 10.28
CA GLU A 194 8.65 -17.13 10.42
C GLU A 194 9.66 -16.51 9.45
N ASN A 195 10.64 -15.79 10.01
CA ASN A 195 11.67 -15.15 9.22
C ASN A 195 12.75 -16.19 8.88
N TYR A 196 12.65 -16.81 7.70
CA TYR A 196 13.68 -17.72 7.17
C TYR A 196 15.02 -17.03 6.85
N LEU A 197 15.09 -15.69 6.96
CA LEU A 197 16.29 -14.91 6.65
C LEU A 197 17.46 -15.17 7.62
N HIS A 198 17.21 -15.76 8.80
CA HIS A 198 18.28 -16.14 9.73
C HIS A 198 18.98 -17.47 9.39
N LEU A 199 18.46 -18.29 8.48
CA LEU A 199 19.10 -19.57 8.12
C LEU A 199 20.18 -19.43 7.04
N LEU A 200 20.23 -18.32 6.31
CA LEU A 200 21.27 -18.09 5.28
C LEU A 200 22.53 -17.40 5.85
N ASN A 201 22.39 -16.67 6.95
CA ASN A 201 23.52 -16.00 7.60
C ASN A 201 24.30 -16.91 8.57
N ALA A 202 23.81 -18.13 8.84
CA ALA A 202 24.45 -19.10 9.72
C ALA A 202 25.32 -20.14 8.98
N THR A 203 25.30 -20.18 7.64
CA THR A 203 26.05 -21.17 6.86
C THR A 203 27.36 -20.64 6.25
N GLU A 204 27.69 -19.35 6.42
CA GLU A 204 28.93 -18.76 5.90
C GLU A 204 30.01 -18.48 6.97
N SER A 205 29.78 -18.81 8.25
CA SER A 205 30.74 -18.52 9.33
C SER A 205 31.53 -19.71 9.88
N GLU A 206 31.47 -20.91 9.28
CA GLU A 206 32.16 -22.11 9.82
C GLU A 206 33.17 -22.81 8.88
N ASN A 207 33.55 -22.24 7.72
CA ASN A 207 34.50 -22.91 6.81
C ASN A 207 35.91 -22.30 6.69
N ASP A 208 36.30 -21.34 7.53
CA ASP A 208 37.68 -20.85 7.59
C ASP A 208 38.39 -21.29 8.88
N SER A 209 38.50 -22.61 9.07
CA SER A 209 39.53 -23.21 9.91
C SER A 209 39.69 -24.70 9.61
N GLU A 210 40.45 -25.05 8.57
CA GLU A 210 41.45 -26.13 8.60
C GLU A 210 42.16 -26.30 7.25
N ILE A 211 43.50 -26.39 7.35
CA ILE A 211 44.56 -26.75 6.37
C ILE A 211 45.20 -25.58 5.59
#